data_AF-A0A4S1G8I4-F1
#
_entry.id   AF-A0A4S1G8I4-F1
#
_cell.length_a   1.000
_cell.length_b   1.000
_cell.length_c   1.000
_cell.angle_alpha   90.00
_cell.angle_beta   90.00
_cell.angle_gamma   90.00
#
_symmetry.space_group_name_H-M   'P 1'
#
loop_
_entity.id
_entity.type
_entity.pdbx_description
1 polymer ?
#
loop_
_entity_poly.entity_id
_entity_poly.type
_entity_poly.pdbx_seq_one_letter_code
_entity_poly.pdbx_strand_id
1 'polypeptide(L)'
;LGPACRIALCGHSHRSELIRIPGGPVVFNPGSVGCPAYFDDTPPAHVSEQGSPYARYGIVELDAAYRPDRFEAIAVDYDHEAAAKQAEQAGRPEWAHALRTGFMKD
;
A
#
# COMPACT_ATOMS: atom_id res chain seq x y z
N LEU A 1 -17.18 2.10 12.19
CA LEU A 1 -16.15 2.49 13.18
C LEU A 1 -16.85 3.04 14.41
N GLY A 2 -16.32 2.78 15.60
CA GLY A 2 -16.92 3.31 16.84
C GLY A 2 -16.83 4.84 16.89
N PRO A 3 -17.71 5.53 17.65
CA PRO A 3 -17.79 6.99 17.70
C PRO A 3 -16.53 7.68 18.25
N ALA A 4 -15.64 6.94 18.92
CA ALA A 4 -14.36 7.44 19.44
C ALA A 4 -13.17 7.22 18.48
N CYS A 5 -13.38 6.60 17.31
CA CYS A 5 -12.31 6.34 16.35
C CYS A 5 -11.78 7.65 15.76
N ARG A 6 -10.48 7.91 15.96
CA ARG A 6 -9.77 9.09 15.43
C ARG A 6 -8.91 8.78 14.21
N ILE A 7 -8.48 7.52 14.10
CA ILE A 7 -7.64 6.99 13.01
C ILE A 7 -8.16 5.61 12.66
N ALA A 8 -8.29 5.32 11.37
CA ALA A 8 -8.46 4.00 10.81
C ALA A 8 -7.22 3.66 9.99
N LEU A 9 -6.42 2.71 10.47
CA LEU A 9 -5.29 2.17 9.73
C LEU A 9 -5.79 1.01 8.87
N CYS A 10 -5.49 1.04 7.58
CA CYS A 10 -5.90 0.00 6.64
C CYS A 10 -4.76 -0.37 5.69
N GLY A 11 -4.99 -1.41 4.91
CA GLY A 11 -4.06 -1.94 3.93
C GLY A 11 -4.85 -2.65 2.84
N HIS A 12 -4.36 -3.81 2.41
CA HIS A 12 -4.96 -4.69 1.39
C HIS A 12 -4.98 -4.10 -0.03
N SER A 13 -5.40 -2.86 -0.23
CA SER A 13 -5.35 -2.24 -1.57
C SER A 13 -3.93 -2.00 -2.07
N HIS A 14 -2.91 -2.06 -1.20
CA HIS A 14 -1.51 -1.79 -1.55
C HIS A 14 -1.24 -0.36 -2.05
N ARG A 15 -2.23 0.54 -1.97
CA ARG A 15 -2.15 1.94 -2.39
C ARG A 15 -1.96 2.85 -1.19
N SER A 16 -0.97 3.73 -1.28
CA SER A 16 -0.74 4.77 -0.28
C SER A 16 -1.84 5.83 -0.35
N GLU A 17 -2.64 5.95 0.70
CA GLU A 17 -3.79 6.85 0.77
C GLU A 17 -3.90 7.51 2.16
N LEU A 18 -4.15 8.82 2.18
CA LEU A 18 -4.40 9.59 3.39
C LEU A 18 -5.67 10.41 3.20
N ILE A 19 -6.75 10.01 3.87
CA ILE A 19 -8.08 10.60 3.67
C ILE A 19 -8.63 11.14 5.00
N ARG A 20 -9.03 12.42 5.00
CA ARG A 20 -9.75 13.06 6.11
C ARG A 20 -11.25 12.86 5.91
N ILE A 21 -11.92 12.12 6.79
CA ILE A 21 -13.38 12.06 6.80
C ILE A 21 -13.95 13.29 7.52
N PRO A 22 -14.84 14.09 6.92
CA PRO A 22 -15.46 15.22 7.60
C PRO A 22 -16.19 14.78 8.87
N GLY A 23 -15.85 15.42 10.01
CA GLY A 23 -16.42 15.06 11.32
C GLY A 23 -16.04 13.68 11.84
N GLY A 24 -15.08 12.99 11.20
CA GLY A 24 -14.72 11.60 11.48
C GLY A 24 -13.20 11.36 11.58
N PRO A 25 -12.77 10.09 11.52
CA PRO A 25 -11.37 9.72 11.62
C PRO A 25 -10.55 10.14 10.39
N VAL A 26 -9.23 10.07 10.53
CA VAL A 26 -8.32 9.95 9.38
C VAL A 26 -8.31 8.49 8.94
N VAL A 27 -8.40 8.22 7.65
CA VAL A 27 -8.06 6.91 7.10
C VAL A 27 -6.64 6.99 6.56
N PHE A 28 -5.78 6.06 6.98
CA PHE A 28 -4.42 5.98 6.48
C PHE A 28 -4.09 4.56 6.03
N ASN A 29 -3.77 4.44 4.74
CA ASN A 29 -3.20 3.26 4.13
C ASN A 29 -1.75 3.61 3.74
N PRO A 30 -0.74 2.95 4.31
CA PRO A 30 0.65 3.25 3.99
C PRO A 30 1.11 2.67 2.64
N GLY A 31 0.26 1.90 1.96
CA GLY A 31 0.63 1.13 0.78
C GLY A 31 1.18 -0.26 1.14
N SER A 32 2.03 -0.80 0.27
CA SER A 32 2.58 -2.16 0.41
C SER A 32 4.10 -2.15 0.42
N VAL A 33 4.69 -2.94 1.33
CA VAL A 33 6.13 -3.11 1.43
C VAL A 33 6.69 -3.91 0.26
N GLY A 34 5.99 -4.96 -0.19
CA GLY A 34 6.55 -5.95 -1.13
C GLY A 34 5.65 -6.34 -2.29
N CYS A 35 4.47 -5.74 -2.43
CA CYS A 35 3.55 -6.06 -3.52
C CYS A 35 2.89 -4.76 -4.03
N PRO A 36 3.57 -4.01 -4.91
CA PRO A 36 3.10 -2.70 -5.37
C PRO A 36 1.92 -2.78 -6.36
N ALA A 37 1.63 -3.95 -6.93
CA ALA A 37 0.44 -4.19 -7.73
C ALA A 37 -0.03 -5.64 -7.64
N TYR A 38 -1.34 -5.84 -7.78
CA TYR A 38 -1.95 -7.16 -7.88
C TYR A 38 -3.27 -7.10 -8.67
N PHE A 39 -3.68 -8.27 -9.15
CA PHE A 39 -5.04 -8.53 -9.64
C PHE A 39 -5.68 -9.57 -8.71
N ASP A 40 -6.94 -9.36 -8.38
CA ASP A 40 -7.78 -10.31 -7.65
C ASP A 40 -8.98 -10.66 -8.52
N ASP A 41 -9.12 -11.93 -8.85
CA ASP A 41 -10.20 -12.47 -9.67
C ASP A 41 -11.46 -12.80 -8.87
N THR A 42 -11.41 -12.68 -7.53
CA THR A 42 -12.55 -12.87 -6.66
C THR A 42 -13.60 -11.80 -6.95
N PRO A 43 -14.87 -12.18 -7.23
CA PRO A 43 -15.91 -11.19 -7.50
C PRO A 43 -16.14 -10.22 -6.33
N PRO A 44 -16.16 -8.89 -6.56
CA PRO A 44 -15.90 -8.22 -7.83
C PRO A 44 -14.41 -8.17 -8.17
N ALA A 45 -14.06 -8.70 -9.35
CA ALA A 45 -12.68 -8.72 -9.81
C ALA A 45 -12.12 -7.30 -9.95
N HIS A 46 -10.88 -7.10 -9.51
CA HIS A 46 -10.27 -5.78 -9.47
C HIS A 46 -8.75 -5.86 -9.63
N VAL A 47 -8.19 -4.75 -10.12
CA VAL A 47 -6.75 -4.52 -10.22
C VAL A 47 -6.40 -3.39 -9.25
N SER A 48 -5.31 -3.55 -8.51
CA SER A 48 -4.75 -2.48 -7.70
C SER A 48 -3.30 -2.22 -8.05
N GLU A 49 -2.97 -0.96 -8.29
CA GLU A 49 -1.68 -0.53 -8.82
C GLU A 49 -1.18 0.70 -8.08
N GLN A 50 0.07 0.63 -7.60
CA GLN A 50 0.75 1.75 -6.98
C GLN A 50 1.47 2.63 -8.01
N GLY A 51 1.79 2.10 -9.19
CA GLY A 51 2.46 2.80 -10.29
C GLY A 51 3.95 3.09 -10.07
N SER A 52 4.58 2.41 -9.10
CA SER A 52 6.02 2.48 -8.85
C SER A 52 6.51 1.23 -8.11
N PRO A 53 7.77 0.78 -8.30
CA PRO A 53 8.29 -0.41 -7.65
C PRO A 53 8.65 -0.22 -6.17
N TYR A 54 8.79 1.02 -5.68
CA TYR A 54 9.25 1.33 -4.33
C TYR A 54 8.42 0.63 -3.24
N ALA A 55 9.11 0.10 -2.24
CA ALA A 55 8.49 -0.40 -1.03
C ALA A 55 7.84 0.77 -0.27
N ARG A 56 6.63 0.60 0.24
CA ARG A 56 5.91 1.65 0.95
C ARG A 56 5.52 1.25 2.36
N TYR A 57 5.73 2.17 3.28
CA TYR A 57 5.26 2.09 4.64
C TYR A 57 4.92 3.50 5.13
N GLY A 58 4.36 3.60 6.33
CA GLY A 58 4.00 4.88 6.92
C GLY A 58 4.29 4.97 8.40
N ILE A 59 4.49 6.19 8.86
CA ILE A 59 4.68 6.54 10.26
C ILE A 59 3.54 7.46 10.66
N VAL A 60 2.91 7.17 11.79
CA VAL A 60 1.91 8.04 12.40
C VAL A 60 2.40 8.43 13.77
N GLU A 61 2.58 9.72 13.99
CA GLU A 61 2.85 10.26 15.32
C GLU A 61 1.51 10.62 15.99
N LEU A 62 1.49 10.48 17.32
CA LEU A 62 0.34 10.81 18.15
C LEU A 62 0.76 11.89 19.13
N ASP A 63 -0.10 12.89 19.31
CA ASP A 63 0.08 13.91 20.33
C ASP A 63 -0.07 13.33 21.75
N ALA A 64 0.19 14.15 22.78
CA ALA A 64 0.05 13.75 24.19
C ALA A 64 -1.38 13.32 24.59
N ALA A 65 -2.39 13.65 23.77
CA ALA A 65 -3.78 13.25 23.94
C ALA A 65 -4.17 12.06 23.03
N TYR A 66 -3.20 11.34 22.47
CA TYR A 66 -3.35 10.20 21.56
C TYR A 66 -4.13 10.54 20.28
N ARG A 67 -4.00 11.78 19.79
CA ARG A 67 -4.58 12.20 18.52
C ARG A 67 -3.53 12.15 17.43
N PRO A 68 -3.87 11.69 16.21
CA PRO A 68 -2.95 11.75 15.09
C PRO A 68 -2.56 13.21 14.81
N ASP A 69 -1.28 13.53 14.90
CA ASP A 69 -0.78 14.88 14.64
C ASP A 69 0.10 14.95 13.38
N ARG A 70 0.84 13.88 13.05
CA ARG A 70 1.68 13.79 11.86
C ARG A 70 1.58 12.43 11.18
N PHE A 71 1.56 12.46 9.84
CA PHE A 71 1.54 11.31 8.96
C PHE A 71 2.70 11.40 7.97
N GLU A 72 3.46 10.33 7.85
CA GLU A 72 4.50 10.18 6.84
C GLU A 72 4.16 8.97 5.98
N ALA A 73 4.10 9.17 4.66
CA ALA A 73 4.00 8.10 3.68
C ALA A 73 5.35 8.00 2.96
N ILE A 74 6.07 6.90 3.21
CA ILE A 74 7.48 6.77 2.86
C ILE A 74 7.59 5.74 1.73
N ALA A 75 8.30 6.12 0.67
CA ALA A 75 8.71 5.22 -0.41
C ALA A 75 10.21 4.95 -0.28
N VAL A 76 10.59 3.67 -0.32
CA VAL A 76 11.97 3.22 -0.13
C VAL A 76 12.43 2.47 -1.37
N ASP A 77 13.59 2.85 -1.89
CA ASP A 77 14.26 2.11 -2.94
C ASP A 77 14.89 0.82 -2.40
N TYR A 78 14.85 -0.21 -3.23
CA TYR A 78 15.43 -1.52 -2.96
C TYR A 78 15.71 -2.20 -4.30
N ASP A 79 16.44 -3.32 -4.25
CA ASP A 79 16.70 -4.14 -5.44
C ASP A 79 15.43 -4.91 -5.88
N HIS A 80 14.47 -4.18 -6.40
CA HIS A 80 13.19 -4.69 -6.92
C HIS A 80 13.40 -5.54 -8.17
N GLU A 81 14.50 -5.35 -8.91
CA GLU A 81 14.85 -6.23 -10.03
C GLU A 81 15.29 -7.62 -9.52
N ALA A 82 16.07 -7.71 -8.44
CA ALA A 82 16.37 -9.00 -7.83
C ALA A 82 15.09 -9.71 -7.33
N ALA A 83 14.17 -8.98 -6.69
CA ALA A 83 12.88 -9.53 -6.28
C ALA A 83 12.03 -10.00 -7.48
N ALA A 84 12.00 -9.24 -8.57
CA ALA A 84 11.30 -9.61 -9.79
C ALA A 84 11.90 -10.86 -10.46
N LYS A 85 13.24 -10.98 -10.51
CA LYS A 85 13.92 -12.19 -11.01
C LYS A 85 13.61 -13.41 -10.15
N GLN A 86 13.52 -13.25 -8.83
CA GLN A 86 13.10 -14.35 -7.95
C GLN A 86 11.67 -14.79 -8.26
N ALA A 87 10.75 -13.85 -8.53
CA ALA A 87 9.39 -14.17 -8.95
C ALA A 87 9.36 -14.91 -10.30
N GLU A 88 10.18 -14.52 -11.27
CA GLU A 88 10.32 -15.25 -12.55
C GLU A 88 10.83 -16.67 -12.34
N GLN A 89 11.86 -16.86 -11.52
CA GLN A 89 12.41 -18.18 -11.17
C GLN A 89 11.37 -19.06 -10.46
N ALA A 90 10.46 -18.45 -9.71
CA ALA A 90 9.34 -19.13 -9.07
C ALA A 90 8.13 -19.39 -10.01
N GLY A 91 8.23 -19.04 -11.30
CA GLY A 91 7.15 -19.21 -12.26
C GLY A 91 5.99 -18.23 -12.08
N ARG A 92 6.26 -17.04 -11.53
CA ARG A 92 5.29 -15.97 -11.26
C ARG A 92 5.59 -14.71 -12.10
N PRO A 93 5.47 -14.77 -13.45
CA PRO A 93 5.80 -13.66 -14.33
C PRO A 93 4.92 -12.41 -14.14
N GLU A 94 3.70 -12.57 -13.64
CA GLU A 94 2.79 -11.49 -13.29
C GLU A 94 3.28 -10.71 -12.06
N TRP A 95 3.78 -11.42 -11.04
CA TRP A 95 4.39 -10.78 -9.87
C TRP A 95 5.71 -10.11 -10.23
N ALA A 96 6.50 -10.71 -11.12
CA ALA A 96 7.72 -10.08 -11.61
C ALA A 96 7.44 -8.76 -12.34
N HIS A 97 6.36 -8.68 -13.12
CA HIS A 97 5.95 -7.42 -13.73
C HIS A 97 5.51 -6.40 -12.67
N ALA A 98 4.62 -6.80 -11.78
CA ALA A 98 4.15 -5.95 -10.68
C ALA A 98 5.31 -5.37 -9.86
N LEU A 99 6.28 -6.21 -9.46
CA LEU A 99 7.45 -5.78 -8.70
C LEU A 99 8.33 -4.78 -9.45
N ARG A 100 8.46 -4.90 -10.78
CA ARG A 100 9.28 -3.98 -11.60
C ARG A 100 8.61 -2.64 -11.85
N THR A 101 7.30 -2.64 -12.04
CA THR A 101 6.60 -1.48 -12.62
C THR A 101 5.64 -0.83 -11.64
N GLY A 102 5.14 -1.59 -10.66
CA GLY A 102 4.00 -1.21 -9.83
C GLY A 102 2.67 -1.20 -10.60
N PHE A 103 2.60 -1.86 -11.76
CA PHE A 103 1.40 -2.05 -12.58
C PHE A 103 1.14 -3.55 -12.81
N MET A 104 -0.08 -3.90 -13.17
CA MET A 104 -0.42 -5.22 -13.71
C MET A 104 -0.31 -5.18 -15.24
N LYS A 105 -0.04 -6.34 -15.85
CA LYS A 105 -0.12 -6.45 -17.32
C LYS A 105 -1.58 -6.44 -17.74
N ASP A 106 -1.84 -5.80 -18.88
CA ASP A 106 -3.11 -5.91 -19.63
C ASP A 106 -3.41 -7.37 -20.02
#